data_AF-A0A4U9H829-F1
#
_entry.id   AF-A0A4U9H829-F1
#
_cell.length_a   1.000
_cell.length_b   1.000
_cell.length_c   1.000
_cell.angle_alpha   90.00
_cell.angle_beta   90.00
_cell.angle_gamma   90.00
#
_symmetry.space_group_name_H-M   'P 1'
#
loop_
_entity.id
_entity.type
_entity.pdbx_description
1 polymer ?
#
loop_
_entity_poly.entity_id
_entity_poly.type
_entity_poly.pdbx_seq_one_letter_code
_entity_poly.pdbx_strand_id
1 'polypeptide(L)'
;MLRVLFLFLVLIASVVLGPMLAGHQGYVLIQTDNYNIETSVTGLVIMGILLFVALFIIEWILRRIFRTGARTRGWFLGRKRSRARAQTKAALIKLAEGDHKQVEQLLTRNADHAEQPVVNYLLAAEAAQQRGDEFRTNQYLERAAEAADTDQLPVDITRVRIQLAQGEVHAARHGVDRLLNQAPRHPEVLRLAEQAYLRTGAYASLLEILPSMSKIKLHDEEKLAGAATASLSRPDESGDGGGRQRRPETLVEESKP
;
A
#
# COMPACT_ATOMS: atom_id res chain seq x y z
N MET A 1 22.03 39.18 -2.57
CA MET A 1 22.23 39.07 -4.03
C MET A 1 22.06 40.41 -4.74
N LEU A 2 20.96 41.16 -4.54
CA LEU A 2 20.73 42.44 -5.25
C LEU A 2 21.77 43.54 -4.94
N ARG A 3 22.19 43.65 -3.66
CA ARG A 3 23.24 44.60 -3.24
C ARG A 3 24.62 44.30 -3.86
N VAL A 4 24.95 43.01 -4.01
CA VAL A 4 26.22 42.56 -4.62
C VAL A 4 26.18 42.77 -6.14
N LEU A 5 25.03 42.51 -6.78
CA LEU A 5 24.83 42.78 -8.20
C LEU A 5 24.97 44.28 -8.51
N PHE A 6 24.39 45.15 -7.67
CA PHE A 6 24.52 46.60 -7.81
C PHE A 6 25.97 47.07 -7.69
N LEU A 7 26.71 46.59 -6.67
CA LEU A 7 28.13 46.87 -6.50
C LEU A 7 28.98 46.41 -7.69
N PHE A 8 28.66 45.25 -8.25
CA PHE A 8 29.34 44.72 -9.44
C PHE A 8 29.03 45.55 -10.69
N LEU A 9 27.79 46.02 -10.84
CA LEU A 9 27.37 46.87 -11.97
C LEU A 9 28.04 48.25 -11.90
N VAL A 10 28.19 48.82 -10.69
CA VAL A 10 28.94 50.07 -10.46
C VAL A 10 30.44 49.87 -10.75
N LEU A 11 31.02 48.74 -10.35
CA LEU A 11 32.42 48.40 -10.66
C LEU A 11 32.65 48.30 -12.17
N ILE A 12 31.79 47.56 -12.88
CA ILE A 12 31.79 47.46 -14.34
C ILE A 12 31.70 48.85 -14.99
N ALA A 13 30.76 49.67 -14.55
CA ALA A 13 30.57 51.01 -15.07
C ALA A 13 31.86 51.84 -14.88
N SER A 14 32.50 51.76 -13.72
CA SER A 14 33.74 52.49 -13.44
C SER A 14 34.93 52.06 -14.33
N VAL A 15 35.07 50.77 -14.61
CA VAL A 15 36.15 50.23 -15.47
C VAL A 15 35.92 50.59 -16.95
N VAL A 16 34.66 50.75 -17.38
CA VAL A 16 34.31 51.12 -18.76
C VAL A 16 34.37 52.64 -18.98
N LEU A 17 33.84 53.43 -18.04
CA LEU A 17 33.81 54.89 -18.13
C LEU A 17 35.19 55.52 -17.96
N GLY A 18 36.08 54.90 -17.17
CA GLY A 18 37.44 55.41 -16.93
C GLY A 18 38.26 55.61 -18.22
N PRO A 19 38.45 54.58 -19.06
CA PRO A 19 39.19 54.70 -20.32
C PRO A 19 38.51 55.62 -21.34
N MET A 20 37.17 55.66 -21.36
CA MET A 20 36.41 56.50 -22.29
C MET A 20 36.60 58.00 -22.00
N LEU A 21 36.76 58.37 -20.72
CA LEU A 21 37.08 59.74 -20.29
C LEU A 21 38.57 60.10 -20.47
N ALA A 22 39.46 59.10 -20.56
CA ALA A 22 40.91 59.30 -20.68
C ALA A 22 41.41 59.54 -22.12
N GLY A 23 40.53 59.54 -23.13
CA GLY A 23 40.87 59.96 -24.50
C GLY A 23 41.74 59.01 -25.33
N HIS A 24 42.07 57.81 -24.82
CA HIS A 24 42.87 56.80 -25.53
C HIS A 24 41.98 55.66 -26.06
N GLN A 25 41.46 55.82 -27.28
CA GLN A 25 40.64 54.81 -27.93
C GLN A 25 41.51 53.81 -28.70
N GLY A 26 42.03 52.79 -28.02
CA GLY A 26 42.62 51.63 -28.70
C GLY A 26 41.57 50.93 -29.58
N TYR A 27 41.97 50.43 -30.75
CA TYR A 27 41.10 49.68 -31.66
C TYR A 27 41.51 48.20 -31.73
N VAL A 28 40.53 47.32 -31.92
CA VAL A 28 40.71 45.88 -32.15
C VAL A 28 40.12 45.58 -33.52
N LEU A 29 40.98 45.10 -34.42
CA LEU A 29 40.58 44.61 -35.73
C LEU A 29 40.59 43.08 -35.70
N ILE A 30 39.42 42.47 -35.84
CA ILE A 30 39.30 41.02 -36.00
C ILE A 30 39.07 40.76 -37.48
N GLN A 31 40.10 40.26 -38.16
CA GLN A 31 40.07 39.94 -39.58
C GLN A 31 39.89 38.42 -39.76
N THR A 32 38.79 38.05 -40.39
CA THR A 32 38.51 36.69 -40.89
C THR A 32 38.48 36.71 -42.42
N ASP A 33 38.63 35.57 -43.09
CA ASP A 33 38.70 35.45 -44.56
C ASP A 33 37.62 36.21 -45.35
N ASN A 34 36.41 36.41 -44.78
CA ASN A 34 35.30 37.11 -45.42
C ASN A 34 34.68 38.26 -44.60
N TYR A 35 35.19 38.55 -43.40
CA TYR A 35 34.59 39.57 -42.52
C TYR A 35 35.65 40.31 -41.71
N ASN A 36 35.64 41.63 -41.83
CA ASN A 36 36.41 42.54 -41.00
C ASN A 36 35.46 43.18 -39.98
N ILE A 37 35.64 42.83 -38.71
CA ILE A 37 34.88 43.47 -37.62
C ILE A 37 35.85 44.41 -36.90
N GLU A 38 35.61 45.71 -37.09
CA GLU A 38 36.34 46.77 -36.41
C GLU A 38 35.58 47.18 -35.15
N THR A 39 36.18 46.98 -33.98
CA THR A 39 35.58 47.40 -32.70
C THR A 39 36.60 48.20 -31.89
N SER A 40 36.13 49.13 -31.07
CA SER A 40 37.02 49.73 -30.07
C SER A 40 37.36 48.72 -28.97
N VAL A 41 38.54 48.82 -28.37
CA VAL A 41 38.93 48.01 -27.20
C VAL A 41 37.89 48.15 -26.10
N THR A 42 37.36 49.35 -25.90
CA THR A 42 36.27 49.62 -24.95
C THR A 42 34.98 48.88 -25.31
N GLY A 43 34.61 48.82 -26.59
CA GLY A 43 33.45 48.09 -27.07
C GLY A 43 33.56 46.58 -26.87
N LEU A 44 34.75 46.01 -27.10
CA LEU A 44 35.01 44.59 -26.85
C LEU A 44 34.86 44.24 -25.36
N VAL A 45 35.39 45.09 -24.48
CA VAL A 45 35.27 44.93 -23.02
C VAL A 45 33.81 45.04 -22.57
N ILE A 46 33.06 46.02 -23.09
CA ILE A 46 31.62 46.16 -22.81
C ILE A 46 30.85 44.90 -23.25
N MET A 47 31.13 44.39 -24.46
CA MET A 47 30.47 43.20 -24.98
C MET A 47 30.77 41.97 -24.12
N GLY A 48 32.03 41.78 -23.69
CA GLY A 48 32.42 40.70 -22.79
C GLY A 48 31.72 40.77 -21.44
N ILE A 49 31.60 41.97 -20.88
CA ILE A 49 30.88 42.18 -19.62
C ILE A 49 29.38 41.91 -19.78
N LEU A 50 28.75 42.40 -20.86
CA LEU A 50 27.35 42.14 -21.14
C LEU A 50 27.06 40.63 -21.29
N LEU A 51 27.94 39.91 -21.99
CA LEU A 51 27.85 38.46 -22.12
C LEU A 51 27.92 37.77 -20.75
N PHE A 52 28.86 38.19 -19.90
CA PHE A 52 29.01 37.63 -18.56
C PHE A 52 27.76 37.88 -17.69
N VAL A 53 27.22 39.10 -17.72
CA VAL A 53 25.97 39.44 -17.01
C VAL A 53 24.80 38.60 -17.54
N ALA A 54 24.69 38.43 -18.86
CA ALA A 54 23.65 37.62 -19.47
C ALA A 54 23.72 36.15 -19.00
N LEU A 55 24.93 35.55 -18.98
CA LEU A 55 25.14 34.20 -18.46
C LEU A 55 24.73 34.07 -16.99
N PHE A 56 25.05 35.05 -16.15
CA PHE A 56 24.64 35.07 -14.74
C PHE A 56 23.12 35.16 -14.56
N ILE A 57 22.44 35.98 -15.38
CA ILE A 57 20.97 36.09 -15.37
C ILE A 57 20.36 34.76 -15.78
N ILE A 58 20.85 34.14 -16.84
CA ILE A 58 20.39 32.82 -17.32
C ILE A 58 20.56 31.78 -16.20
N GLU A 59 21.74 31.69 -15.59
CA GLU A 59 22.01 30.74 -14.50
C GLU A 59 21.11 31.00 -13.28
N TRP A 60 20.83 32.26 -12.95
CA TRP A 60 19.90 32.63 -11.88
C TRP A 60 18.46 32.19 -12.20
N ILE A 61 17.98 32.44 -13.43
CA ILE A 61 16.66 32.02 -13.90
C ILE A 61 16.54 30.50 -13.86
N LEU A 62 17.52 29.77 -14.40
CA LEU A 62 17.56 28.31 -14.36
C LEU A 62 17.51 27.80 -12.92
N ARG A 63 18.39 28.28 -12.03
CA ARG A 63 18.39 27.88 -10.61
C ARG A 63 17.07 28.17 -9.91
N ARG A 64 16.41 29.29 -10.24
CA ARG A 64 15.11 29.67 -9.67
C ARG A 64 14.00 28.74 -10.13
N ILE A 65 13.96 28.41 -11.43
CA ILE A 65 12.98 27.49 -12.00
C ILE A 65 13.19 26.08 -11.43
N PHE A 66 14.43 25.58 -11.39
CA PHE A 66 14.72 24.24 -10.86
C PHE A 66 14.49 24.12 -9.34
N ARG A 67 14.86 25.12 -8.51
CA ARG A 67 14.56 25.09 -7.06
C ARG A 67 13.07 25.22 -6.76
N THR A 68 12.30 25.91 -7.60
CA THR A 68 10.84 26.04 -7.43
C THR A 68 10.12 24.78 -7.93
N GLY A 69 10.59 24.19 -9.04
CA GLY A 69 10.07 22.94 -9.60
C GLY A 69 10.20 21.72 -8.67
N ALA A 70 11.23 21.68 -7.82
CA ALA A 70 11.39 20.64 -6.80
C ALA A 70 10.29 20.66 -5.72
N ARG A 71 9.78 21.84 -5.34
CA ARG A 71 8.66 21.96 -4.39
C ARG A 71 7.31 21.58 -5.00
N THR A 72 7.09 21.84 -6.28
CA THR A 72 5.84 21.49 -6.97
C THR A 72 5.74 20.01 -7.36
N ARG A 73 6.86 19.33 -7.67
CA ARG A 73 6.85 17.87 -7.92
C ARG A 73 6.46 17.07 -6.67
N GLY A 74 6.95 17.46 -5.48
CA GLY A 74 6.52 16.87 -4.21
C GLY A 74 5.04 17.11 -3.86
N TRP A 75 4.49 18.27 -4.24
CA TRP A 75 3.09 18.64 -3.97
C TRP A 75 2.08 17.85 -4.83
N PHE A 76 2.46 17.40 -6.03
CA PHE A 76 1.60 16.53 -6.85
C PHE A 76 1.57 15.08 -6.36
N LEU A 77 2.72 14.51 -5.94
CA LEU A 77 2.76 13.16 -5.36
C LEU A 77 2.16 13.13 -3.93
N GLY A 78 2.38 14.17 -3.13
CA GLY A 78 1.82 14.28 -1.78
C GLY A 78 0.29 14.42 -1.75
N ARG A 79 -0.32 15.08 -2.74
CA ARG A 79 -1.78 15.26 -2.79
C ARG A 79 -2.55 13.96 -3.00
N LYS A 80 -2.03 13.01 -3.80
CA LYS A 80 -2.69 11.70 -3.99
C LYS A 80 -2.73 10.90 -2.69
N ARG A 81 -1.59 10.80 -1.98
CA ARG A 81 -1.52 10.14 -0.66
C ARG A 81 -2.38 10.86 0.39
N SER A 82 -2.36 12.19 0.42
CA SER A 82 -3.19 12.97 1.34
C SER A 82 -4.69 12.74 1.11
N ARG A 83 -5.12 12.57 -0.15
CA ARG A 83 -6.52 12.27 -0.48
C ARG A 83 -6.90 10.85 -0.06
N ALA A 84 -6.05 9.86 -0.33
CA ALA A 84 -6.28 8.48 0.10
C ALA A 84 -6.42 8.40 1.63
N ARG A 85 -5.53 9.07 2.38
CA ARG A 85 -5.64 9.16 3.86
C ARG A 85 -6.96 9.79 4.32
N ALA A 86 -7.40 10.88 3.67
CA ALA A 86 -8.66 11.53 4.01
C ALA A 86 -9.86 10.61 3.74
N GLN A 87 -9.83 9.83 2.67
CA GLN A 87 -10.86 8.86 2.33
C GLN A 87 -10.89 7.68 3.30
N THR A 88 -9.73 7.11 3.66
CA THR A 88 -9.67 6.06 4.69
C THR A 88 -10.24 6.57 6.02
N LYS A 89 -9.89 7.79 6.45
CA LYS A 89 -10.47 8.38 7.67
C LYS A 89 -11.99 8.52 7.59
N ALA A 90 -12.51 9.02 6.48
CA ALA A 90 -13.95 9.12 6.27
C ALA A 90 -14.62 7.74 6.26
N ALA A 91 -13.99 6.74 5.65
CA ALA A 91 -14.49 5.37 5.62
C ALA A 91 -14.55 4.76 7.02
N LEU A 92 -13.54 4.97 7.87
CA LEU A 92 -13.53 4.45 9.24
C LEU A 92 -14.66 5.05 10.09
N ILE A 93 -15.00 6.32 9.88
CA ILE A 93 -16.18 6.93 10.51
C ILE A 93 -17.46 6.25 10.01
N LYS A 94 -17.60 6.05 8.70
CA LYS A 94 -18.74 5.33 8.11
C LYS A 94 -18.85 3.87 8.54
N LEU A 95 -17.72 3.22 8.82
CA LEU A 95 -17.67 1.87 9.37
C LEU A 95 -18.27 1.85 10.78
N ALA A 96 -17.94 2.84 11.61
CA ALA A 96 -18.53 2.99 12.95
C ALA A 96 -20.03 3.33 12.90
N GLU A 97 -20.48 4.04 11.86
CA GLU A 97 -21.91 4.31 11.61
C GLU A 97 -22.67 3.08 11.05
N GLY A 98 -21.96 2.02 10.63
CA GLY A 98 -22.56 0.83 10.00
C GLY A 98 -22.93 1.01 8.52
N ASP A 99 -22.51 2.10 7.87
CA ASP A 99 -22.77 2.30 6.43
C ASP A 99 -21.73 1.56 5.58
N HIS A 100 -21.92 0.25 5.47
CA HIS A 100 -21.01 -0.64 4.73
C HIS A 100 -20.91 -0.29 3.24
N LYS A 101 -21.93 0.32 2.64
CA LYS A 101 -21.91 0.72 1.23
C LYS A 101 -20.97 1.89 1.00
N GLN A 102 -21.04 2.92 1.84
CA GLN A 102 -20.12 4.05 1.77
C GLN A 102 -18.68 3.64 2.13
N VAL A 103 -18.51 2.75 3.10
CA VAL A 103 -17.19 2.19 3.46
C VAL A 103 -16.52 1.57 2.25
N GLU A 104 -17.20 0.64 1.58
CA GLU A 104 -16.67 -0.06 0.41
C GLU A 104 -16.26 0.94 -0.69
N GLN A 105 -17.12 1.92 -0.99
CA GLN A 105 -16.85 2.93 -2.01
C GLN A 105 -15.64 3.81 -1.65
N LEU A 106 -15.51 4.23 -0.39
CA LEU A 106 -14.44 5.11 0.07
C LEU A 106 -13.09 4.38 0.15
N LEU A 107 -13.07 3.12 0.58
CA LEU A 107 -11.85 2.33 0.73
C LEU A 107 -11.29 1.86 -0.61
N THR A 108 -12.14 1.55 -1.59
CA THR A 108 -11.72 0.99 -2.89
C THR A 108 -11.29 2.07 -3.88
N ARG A 109 -11.89 3.26 -3.86
CA ARG A 109 -11.70 4.30 -4.89
C ARG A 109 -10.25 4.75 -5.11
N ASN A 110 -9.42 4.70 -4.07
CA ASN A 110 -7.98 5.00 -4.16
C ASN A 110 -7.14 4.03 -3.31
N ALA A 111 -7.59 2.77 -3.18
CA ALA A 111 -6.92 1.76 -2.36
C ALA A 111 -5.43 1.58 -2.75
N ASP A 112 -5.13 1.50 -4.05
CA ASP A 112 -3.75 1.27 -4.54
C ASP A 112 -2.79 2.42 -4.22
N HIS A 113 -3.32 3.60 -3.93
CA HIS A 113 -2.54 4.80 -3.59
C HIS A 113 -2.53 5.08 -2.08
N ALA A 114 -3.21 4.24 -1.29
CA ALA A 114 -3.20 4.32 0.15
C ALA A 114 -1.81 3.94 0.69
N GLU A 115 -1.55 4.32 1.94
CA GLU A 115 -0.30 3.94 2.61
C GLU A 115 -0.23 2.46 2.91
N GLN A 116 -1.38 1.84 3.17
CA GLN A 116 -1.54 0.42 3.42
C GLN A 116 -2.72 -0.11 2.59
N PRO A 117 -2.51 -0.44 1.30
CA PRO A 117 -3.57 -0.92 0.42
C PRO A 117 -4.24 -2.20 0.94
N VAL A 118 -3.46 -3.11 1.54
CA VAL A 118 -3.95 -4.36 2.16
C VAL A 118 -5.08 -4.09 3.14
N VAL A 119 -4.86 -3.18 4.09
CA VAL A 119 -5.84 -2.87 5.15
C VAL A 119 -7.13 -2.33 4.55
N ASN A 120 -7.04 -1.44 3.56
CA ASN A 120 -8.21 -0.90 2.89
C ASN A 120 -9.02 -2.01 2.17
N TYR A 121 -8.35 -2.95 1.51
CA TYR A 121 -9.01 -4.05 0.83
C TYR A 121 -9.62 -5.07 1.81
N LEU A 122 -8.98 -5.37 2.93
CA LEU A 122 -9.53 -6.24 3.97
C LEU A 122 -10.79 -5.64 4.60
N LEU A 123 -10.76 -4.36 4.94
CA LEU A 123 -11.94 -3.65 5.46
C LEU A 123 -13.07 -3.54 4.43
N ALA A 124 -12.73 -3.39 3.14
CA ALA A 124 -13.71 -3.43 2.06
C ALA A 124 -14.33 -4.84 1.90
N ALA A 125 -13.55 -5.90 2.05
CA ALA A 125 -14.03 -7.28 2.05
C ALA A 125 -15.01 -7.52 3.21
N GLU A 126 -14.69 -7.07 4.42
CA GLU A 126 -15.60 -7.15 5.58
C GLU A 126 -16.90 -6.37 5.34
N ALA A 127 -16.80 -5.15 4.81
CA ALA A 127 -17.98 -4.35 4.50
C ALA A 127 -18.87 -5.00 3.42
N ALA A 128 -18.27 -5.61 2.39
CA ALA A 128 -19.00 -6.36 1.37
C ALA A 128 -19.67 -7.62 1.96
N GLN A 129 -18.99 -8.32 2.86
CA GLN A 129 -19.52 -9.50 3.55
C GLN A 129 -20.74 -9.14 4.40
N GLN A 130 -20.71 -8.04 5.14
CA GLN A 130 -21.86 -7.56 5.93
C GLN A 130 -23.07 -7.21 5.06
N ARG A 131 -22.85 -6.92 3.78
CA ARG A 131 -23.92 -6.68 2.80
C ARG A 131 -24.40 -7.96 2.11
N GLY A 132 -23.79 -9.11 2.38
CA GLY A 132 -24.09 -10.38 1.72
C GLY A 132 -23.58 -10.49 0.28
N ASP A 133 -22.65 -9.62 -0.15
CA ASP A 133 -22.07 -9.68 -1.49
C ASP A 133 -20.79 -10.53 -1.51
N GLU A 134 -20.96 -11.84 -1.67
CA GLU A 134 -19.85 -12.81 -1.65
C GLU A 134 -18.86 -12.60 -2.81
N PHE A 135 -19.36 -12.20 -3.98
CA PHE A 135 -18.51 -11.97 -5.15
C PHE A 135 -17.55 -10.80 -4.91
N ARG A 136 -18.06 -9.68 -4.41
CA ARG A 136 -17.23 -8.52 -4.04
C ARG A 136 -16.28 -8.86 -2.90
N THR A 137 -16.75 -9.62 -1.92
CA THR A 137 -15.93 -10.06 -0.79
C THR A 137 -14.68 -10.82 -1.26
N ASN A 138 -14.87 -11.81 -2.14
CA ASN A 138 -13.77 -12.61 -2.67
C ASN A 138 -12.82 -11.76 -3.54
N GLN A 139 -13.36 -10.88 -4.38
CA GLN A 139 -12.55 -9.96 -5.19
C GLN A 139 -11.66 -9.05 -4.32
N TYR A 140 -12.18 -8.55 -3.20
CA TYR A 140 -11.38 -7.72 -2.30
C TYR A 140 -10.34 -8.53 -1.51
N LEU A 141 -10.63 -9.78 -1.14
CA LEU A 141 -9.64 -10.67 -0.54
C LEU A 141 -8.49 -11.00 -1.51
N GLU A 142 -8.77 -11.18 -2.80
CA GLU A 142 -7.75 -11.38 -3.83
C GLU A 142 -6.86 -10.14 -3.97
N ARG A 143 -7.45 -8.95 -4.07
CA ARG A 143 -6.68 -7.69 -4.11
C ARG A 143 -5.88 -7.43 -2.85
N ALA A 144 -6.41 -7.82 -1.69
CA ALA A 144 -5.66 -7.76 -0.44
C ALA A 144 -4.44 -8.70 -0.46
N ALA A 145 -4.59 -9.92 -1.00
CA ALA A 145 -3.50 -10.87 -1.17
C ALA A 145 -2.41 -10.35 -2.13
N GLU A 146 -2.81 -9.76 -3.25
CA GLU A 146 -1.89 -9.11 -4.19
C GLU A 146 -1.11 -7.97 -3.53
N ALA A 147 -1.80 -7.15 -2.73
CA ALA A 147 -1.18 -6.02 -2.03
C ALA A 147 -0.30 -6.45 -0.84
N ALA A 148 -0.55 -7.63 -0.26
CA ALA A 148 0.16 -8.15 0.90
C ALA A 148 1.55 -8.70 0.55
N ASP A 149 1.75 -9.08 -0.71
CA ASP A 149 2.99 -9.64 -1.24
C ASP A 149 3.50 -10.80 -0.37
N THR A 150 4.42 -10.52 0.57
CA THR A 150 4.97 -11.52 1.50
C THR A 150 4.17 -11.71 2.80
N ASP A 151 3.46 -10.70 3.30
CA ASP A 151 2.76 -10.75 4.60
C ASP A 151 1.29 -11.19 4.46
N GLN A 152 1.08 -12.45 4.13
CA GLN A 152 -0.25 -13.02 3.85
C GLN A 152 -1.09 -13.29 5.12
N LEU A 153 -0.49 -13.26 6.31
CA LEU A 153 -1.15 -13.66 7.55
C LEU A 153 -2.47 -12.87 7.83
N PRO A 154 -2.53 -11.54 7.68
CA PRO A 154 -3.78 -10.79 7.89
C PRO A 154 -4.89 -11.15 6.88
N VAL A 155 -4.50 -11.52 5.66
CA VAL A 155 -5.42 -11.92 4.59
C VAL A 155 -6.04 -13.28 4.92
N ASP A 156 -5.21 -14.23 5.33
CA ASP A 156 -5.66 -15.58 5.70
C ASP A 156 -6.54 -15.56 6.96
N ILE A 157 -6.18 -14.76 7.98
CA ILE A 157 -7.03 -14.53 9.18
C ILE A 157 -8.40 -13.97 8.78
N THR A 158 -8.42 -12.96 7.91
CA THR A 158 -9.67 -12.33 7.47
C THR A 158 -10.52 -13.29 6.64
N ARG A 159 -9.90 -14.07 5.76
CA ARG A 159 -10.59 -15.10 4.96
C ARG A 159 -11.29 -16.12 5.85
N VAL A 160 -10.61 -16.67 6.85
CA VAL A 160 -11.18 -17.63 7.80
C VAL A 160 -12.31 -17.02 8.62
N ARG A 161 -12.14 -15.79 9.08
CA ARG A 161 -13.19 -15.05 9.81
C ARG A 161 -14.45 -14.86 8.96
N ILE A 162 -14.29 -14.51 7.68
CA ILE A 162 -15.39 -14.37 6.74
C ILE A 162 -16.10 -15.72 6.49
N GLN A 163 -15.33 -16.79 6.29
CA GLN A 163 -15.89 -18.15 6.12
C GLN A 163 -16.71 -18.58 7.36
N LEU A 164 -16.22 -18.32 8.57
CA LEU A 164 -16.99 -18.59 9.80
C LEU A 164 -18.26 -17.75 9.90
N ALA A 165 -18.23 -16.49 9.45
CA ALA A 165 -19.38 -15.61 9.44
C ALA A 165 -20.43 -16.05 8.40
N GLN A 166 -20.00 -16.60 7.27
CA GLN A 166 -20.86 -17.15 6.22
C GLN A 166 -21.43 -18.54 6.57
N GLY A 167 -20.88 -19.21 7.58
CA GLY A 167 -21.29 -20.58 7.94
C GLY A 167 -20.55 -21.68 7.18
N GLU A 168 -19.50 -21.33 6.43
CA GLU A 168 -18.61 -22.25 5.71
C GLU A 168 -17.63 -22.94 6.68
N VAL A 169 -18.18 -23.74 7.61
CA VAL A 169 -17.43 -24.25 8.77
C VAL A 169 -16.29 -25.19 8.35
N HIS A 170 -16.49 -26.02 7.32
CA HIS A 170 -15.44 -26.93 6.83
C HIS A 170 -14.26 -26.18 6.19
N ALA A 171 -14.55 -25.15 5.39
CA ALA A 171 -13.52 -24.30 4.79
C ALA A 171 -12.75 -23.53 5.87
N ALA A 172 -13.47 -22.99 6.86
CA ALA A 172 -12.88 -22.31 8.00
C ALA A 172 -11.95 -23.22 8.81
N ARG A 173 -12.35 -24.48 9.08
CA ARG A 173 -11.50 -25.45 9.79
C ARG A 173 -10.17 -25.67 9.05
N HIS A 174 -10.22 -25.95 7.75
CA HIS A 174 -9.01 -26.11 6.95
C HIS A 174 -8.13 -24.84 6.96
N GLY A 175 -8.75 -23.66 6.89
CA GLY A 175 -8.03 -22.40 6.97
C GLY A 175 -7.34 -22.18 8.32
N VAL A 176 -8.03 -22.48 9.43
CA VAL A 176 -7.46 -22.45 10.78
C VAL A 176 -6.26 -23.40 10.91
N ASP A 177 -6.38 -24.65 10.43
CA ASP A 177 -5.28 -25.63 10.57
C ASP A 177 -3.99 -25.09 9.92
N ARG A 178 -4.10 -24.41 8.78
CA ARG A 178 -2.96 -23.72 8.15
C ARG A 178 -2.46 -22.54 8.97
N LEU A 179 -3.37 -21.71 9.50
CA LEU A 179 -3.01 -20.58 10.36
C LEU A 179 -2.29 -21.01 11.63
N LEU A 180 -2.68 -22.14 12.24
CA LEU A 180 -2.00 -22.68 13.43
C LEU A 180 -0.59 -23.18 13.11
N ASN A 181 -0.36 -23.73 11.91
CA ASN A 181 0.97 -24.11 11.47
C ASN A 181 1.89 -22.88 11.26
N GLN A 182 1.33 -21.76 10.80
CA GLN A 182 2.10 -20.52 10.58
C GLN A 182 2.30 -19.70 11.87
N ALA A 183 1.25 -19.55 12.67
CA ALA A 183 1.19 -18.65 13.83
C ALA A 183 0.46 -19.31 15.03
N PRO A 184 1.04 -20.37 15.64
CA PRO A 184 0.37 -21.21 16.64
C PRO A 184 0.02 -20.50 17.96
N ARG A 185 0.61 -19.34 18.23
CA ARG A 185 0.39 -18.56 19.46
C ARG A 185 -0.32 -17.22 19.21
N HIS A 186 -0.80 -16.99 17.98
CA HIS A 186 -1.47 -15.74 17.67
C HIS A 186 -2.88 -15.74 18.30
N PRO A 187 -3.24 -14.74 19.13
CA PRO A 187 -4.51 -14.74 19.87
C PRO A 187 -5.74 -14.91 18.99
N GLU A 188 -5.78 -14.17 17.87
CA GLU A 188 -6.92 -14.22 16.95
C GLU A 188 -7.00 -15.56 16.20
N VAL A 189 -5.86 -16.19 15.89
CA VAL A 189 -5.85 -17.50 15.23
C VAL A 189 -6.43 -18.55 16.16
N LEU A 190 -6.04 -18.53 17.44
CA LEU A 190 -6.59 -19.43 18.45
C LEU A 190 -8.08 -19.19 18.69
N ARG A 191 -8.55 -17.94 18.68
CA ARG A 191 -9.97 -17.59 18.79
C ARG A 191 -10.80 -18.10 17.60
N LEU A 192 -10.26 -17.99 16.39
CA LEU A 192 -10.90 -18.54 15.18
C LEU A 192 -10.86 -20.07 15.20
N ALA A 193 -9.77 -20.65 15.72
CA ALA A 193 -9.63 -22.10 15.84
C ALA A 193 -10.65 -22.72 16.79
N GLU A 194 -10.81 -22.13 17.97
CA GLU A 194 -11.83 -22.51 18.93
C GLU A 194 -13.22 -22.51 18.29
N GLN A 195 -13.59 -21.42 17.60
CA GLN A 195 -14.89 -21.33 16.93
C GLN A 195 -15.07 -22.38 15.84
N ALA A 196 -14.05 -22.60 15.00
CA ALA A 196 -14.11 -23.58 13.93
C ALA A 196 -14.20 -25.02 14.47
N TYR A 197 -13.41 -25.37 15.49
CA TYR A 197 -13.42 -26.70 16.09
C TYR A 197 -14.72 -26.98 16.85
N LEU A 198 -15.25 -26.02 17.60
CA LEU A 198 -16.54 -26.16 18.28
C LEU A 198 -17.68 -26.37 17.28
N ARG A 199 -17.72 -25.60 16.18
CA ARG A 199 -18.77 -25.74 15.16
C ARG A 199 -18.66 -27.01 14.32
N THR A 200 -17.45 -27.55 14.14
CA THR A 200 -17.23 -28.83 13.43
C THR A 200 -17.30 -30.06 14.33
N GLY A 201 -17.38 -29.90 15.66
CA GLY A 201 -17.29 -31.00 16.61
C GLY A 201 -15.90 -31.64 16.73
N ALA A 202 -14.84 -30.93 16.32
CA ALA A 202 -13.46 -31.41 16.33
C ALA A 202 -12.82 -31.28 17.72
N TYR A 203 -13.39 -31.93 18.73
CA TYR A 203 -12.97 -31.76 20.13
C TYR A 203 -11.53 -32.20 20.40
N ALA A 204 -11.02 -33.21 19.68
CA ALA A 204 -9.63 -33.63 19.82
C ALA A 204 -8.64 -32.49 19.48
N SER A 205 -8.82 -31.86 18.32
CA SER A 205 -8.01 -30.69 17.90
C SER A 205 -8.21 -29.49 18.82
N LEU A 206 -9.41 -29.31 19.38
CA LEU A 206 -9.65 -28.27 20.38
C LEU A 206 -8.81 -28.49 21.64
N LEU A 207 -8.75 -29.73 22.17
CA LEU A 207 -7.95 -30.06 23.35
C LEU A 207 -6.45 -29.78 23.13
N GLU A 208 -5.94 -29.99 21.91
CA GLU A 208 -4.55 -29.71 21.56
C GLU A 208 -4.19 -28.22 21.65
N ILE A 209 -5.12 -27.31 21.36
CA ILE A 209 -4.86 -25.86 21.38
C ILE A 209 -5.11 -25.22 22.76
N LEU A 210 -5.83 -25.88 23.67
CA LEU A 210 -6.14 -25.35 25.02
C LEU A 210 -4.89 -24.89 25.81
N PRO A 211 -3.77 -25.65 25.84
CA PRO A 211 -2.56 -25.22 26.56
C PRO A 211 -1.95 -23.94 25.99
N SER A 212 -2.12 -23.70 24.68
CA SER A 212 -1.68 -22.47 24.04
C SER A 212 -2.61 -21.31 24.39
N MET A 213 -3.93 -21.54 24.43
CA MET A 213 -4.91 -20.52 24.82
C MET A 213 -4.77 -20.07 26.28
N SER A 214 -4.53 -21.01 27.21
CA SER A 214 -4.37 -20.69 28.63
C SER A 214 -3.13 -19.84 28.91
N LYS A 215 -2.01 -20.14 28.23
CA LYS A 215 -0.76 -19.36 28.35
C LYS A 215 -0.92 -17.88 27.97
N ILE A 216 -1.86 -17.59 27.07
CA ILE A 216 -2.08 -16.23 26.55
C ILE A 216 -3.26 -15.57 27.28
N LYS A 217 -3.83 -16.23 28.31
CA LYS A 217 -5.00 -15.77 29.09
C LYS A 217 -6.17 -15.36 28.18
N LEU A 218 -6.38 -16.09 27.08
CA LEU A 218 -7.46 -15.77 26.15
C LEU A 218 -8.85 -16.04 26.77
N HIS A 219 -8.91 -16.83 27.84
CA HIS A 219 -10.08 -17.08 28.69
C HIS A 219 -9.65 -17.11 30.16
N ASP A 220 -10.57 -16.74 31.06
CA ASP A 220 -10.47 -17.07 32.49
C ASP A 220 -10.53 -18.59 32.68
N GLU A 221 -9.67 -19.14 33.54
CA GLU A 221 -9.45 -20.60 33.73
C GLU A 221 -10.73 -21.41 33.95
N GLU A 222 -11.77 -20.78 34.50
CA GLU A 222 -13.07 -21.38 34.82
C GLU A 222 -13.88 -21.79 33.57
N LYS A 223 -13.78 -21.03 32.46
CA LYS A 223 -14.47 -21.37 31.19
C LYS A 223 -13.79 -22.49 30.42
N LEU A 224 -12.47 -22.60 30.53
CA LEU A 224 -11.67 -23.67 29.90
C LEU A 224 -11.94 -25.02 30.59
N ALA A 225 -12.10 -25.01 31.91
CA ALA A 225 -12.48 -26.20 32.68
C ALA A 225 -13.89 -26.72 32.31
N GLY A 226 -14.86 -25.82 32.09
CA GLY A 226 -16.22 -26.20 31.65
C GLY A 226 -16.24 -26.86 30.27
N ALA A 227 -15.47 -26.34 29.31
CA ALA A 227 -15.37 -26.92 27.97
C ALA A 227 -14.70 -28.31 27.98
N ALA A 228 -13.61 -28.47 28.74
CA ALA A 228 -12.94 -29.76 28.89
C ALA A 228 -13.84 -30.82 29.56
N THR A 229 -14.61 -30.40 30.58
CA THR A 229 -15.55 -31.29 31.29
C THR A 229 -16.74 -31.68 30.41
N ALA A 230 -17.25 -30.75 29.59
CA ALA A 230 -18.32 -31.05 28.63
C ALA A 230 -17.89 -32.01 27.51
N SER A 231 -16.62 -31.96 27.09
CA SER A 231 -16.04 -32.93 26.15
C SER A 231 -15.84 -34.31 26.77
N LEU A 232 -15.54 -34.41 28.08
CA LEU A 232 -15.37 -35.68 28.78
C LEU A 232 -16.71 -36.36 29.17
N SER A 233 -17.81 -35.60 29.27
CA SER A 233 -19.14 -36.14 29.59
C SER A 233 -19.97 -36.56 28.37
N ARG A 234 -19.51 -36.33 27.13
CA ARG A 234 -20.11 -36.91 25.93
C ARG A 234 -19.35 -38.18 25.56
N PRO A 235 -19.91 -39.39 25.79
CA PRO A 235 -19.28 -40.59 25.28
C PRO A 235 -19.22 -40.54 23.75
N ASP A 236 -18.09 -41.00 23.25
CA ASP A 236 -17.65 -40.98 21.87
C ASP A 236 -18.65 -41.71 20.95
N GLU A 237 -19.53 -40.98 20.26
CA GLU A 237 -20.23 -41.48 19.06
C GLU A 237 -19.37 -41.28 17.80
N SER A 238 -18.07 -41.55 17.90
CA SER A 238 -17.19 -41.72 16.75
C SER A 238 -16.80 -43.19 16.61
N GLY A 239 -17.81 -44.04 16.49
CA GLY A 239 -17.65 -45.47 16.21
C GLY A 239 -18.86 -46.02 15.46
N ASP A 240 -18.60 -46.46 14.22
CA ASP A 240 -19.44 -47.26 13.33
C ASP A 240 -20.41 -46.53 12.37
N GLY A 241 -19.90 -46.28 11.17
CA GLY A 241 -20.67 -46.08 9.94
C GLY A 241 -20.15 -47.00 8.83
N GLY A 242 -19.98 -48.30 9.12
CA GLY A 242 -19.72 -49.31 8.11
C GLY A 242 -20.94 -49.54 7.21
N GLY A 243 -20.84 -49.18 5.94
CA GLY A 243 -21.92 -49.39 4.97
C GLY A 243 -21.45 -49.41 3.52
N ARG A 244 -20.77 -50.50 3.13
CA ARG A 244 -20.49 -50.85 1.72
C ARG A 244 -21.78 -50.73 0.89
N GLN A 245 -21.81 -49.81 -0.08
CA GLN A 245 -22.71 -49.91 -1.22
C GLN A 245 -21.92 -50.20 -2.50
N ARG A 246 -22.44 -51.20 -3.19
CA ARG A 246 -21.83 -52.03 -4.21
C ARG A 246 -21.73 -51.28 -5.54
N ARG A 247 -20.66 -51.56 -6.28
CA ARG A 247 -20.58 -51.36 -7.74
C ARG A 247 -21.76 -52.07 -8.42
N PRO A 248 -22.45 -51.47 -9.39
CA PRO A 248 -23.13 -52.24 -10.41
C PRO A 248 -22.12 -52.68 -11.48
N GLU A 249 -21.90 -53.98 -11.56
CA GLU A 249 -21.33 -54.65 -12.72
C GLU A 249 -22.33 -54.54 -13.88
N THR A 250 -21.98 -53.79 -14.92
CA THR A 250 -22.63 -53.93 -16.23
C THR A 250 -21.93 -55.07 -16.96
N LEU A 251 -22.59 -56.23 -16.92
CA LEU A 251 -22.28 -57.38 -17.76
C LEU A 251 -22.40 -57.00 -19.23
N VAL A 252 -21.31 -57.28 -19.94
CA VAL A 252 -21.26 -57.50 -21.38
C VAL A 252 -22.07 -58.76 -21.66
N GLU A 253 -23.16 -58.64 -22.42
CA GLU A 253 -23.79 -59.79 -23.07
C GLU A 253 -23.80 -59.54 -24.58
N GLU A 254 -22.85 -60.19 -25.22
CA GLU A 254 -22.69 -60.36 -26.65
C GLU A 254 -23.51 -61.60 -27.04
N SER A 255 -24.59 -61.45 -27.81
CA SER A 255 -25.06 -62.55 -28.66
C SER A 255 -25.75 -62.02 -29.92
N LYS A 256 -25.02 -62.17 -31.02
CA LYS A 256 -25.49 -62.19 -32.41
C LYS A 256 -26.48 -63.36 -32.64
N PRO A 257 -27.26 -63.39 -33.73
CA PRO A 257 -26.75 -63.51 -35.11
C PRO A 257 -27.11 -62.38 -36.08
#